data_AF-A0A962D7G7-F1
#
_entry.id   AF-A0A962D7G7-F1
#
_cell.length_a   1.000
_cell.length_b   1.000
_cell.length_c   1.000
_cell.angle_alpha   90.00
_cell.angle_beta   90.00
_cell.angle_gamma   90.00
#
_symmetry.space_group_name_H-M   'P 1'
#
loop_
_entity.id
_entity.type
_entity.pdbx_description
1 polymer ?
#
loop_
_entity_poly.entity_id
_entity_poly.type
_entity_poly.pdbx_seq_one_letter_code
_entity_poly.pdbx_strand_id
1 'polypeptide(L)'
;MKILSHKFFLNSDSLLQRLFTIIAAFSLIFFLSRPAIAQEPDAHVFTAFLNNVPHTVSETVAPCTPLFARFEHPDPHVTRVRMRYPYNHELFMLFPLRQDIRLTLHEDFMNNGQWSLSDFIAEDENGLRYGEMTLTFQPLDPEGKWACESYPDS
;
A
#
# COMPACT_ATOMS: atom_id res chain seq x y z
N MET A 1 -58.02 26.36 62.70
CA MET A 1 -57.74 25.23 61.80
C MET A 1 -58.38 25.52 60.44
N LYS A 2 -57.58 26.02 59.48
CA LYS A 2 -57.88 26.10 58.03
C LYS A 2 -56.51 26.17 57.34
N ILE A 3 -56.19 25.14 56.58
CA ILE A 3 -54.89 24.91 55.97
C ILE A 3 -54.85 25.63 54.62
N LEU A 4 -53.83 26.49 54.42
CA LEU A 4 -53.50 27.09 53.13
C LEU A 4 -52.99 25.99 52.18
N SER A 5 -53.53 25.94 50.96
CA SER A 5 -52.98 25.18 49.85
C SER A 5 -52.62 26.15 48.73
N HIS A 6 -51.35 26.51 48.62
CA HIS A 6 -50.79 27.23 47.47
C HIS A 6 -50.28 26.21 46.46
N LYS A 7 -50.92 26.15 45.29
CA LYS A 7 -50.43 25.42 44.12
C LYS A 7 -49.28 26.21 43.49
N PHE A 8 -48.08 25.64 43.51
CA PHE A 8 -46.97 26.03 42.65
C PHE A 8 -47.20 25.43 41.26
N PHE A 9 -47.45 26.29 40.26
CA PHE A 9 -47.37 25.92 38.85
C PHE A 9 -46.04 26.47 38.31
N LEU A 10 -45.02 25.62 38.28
CA LEU A 10 -43.75 25.95 37.62
C LEU A 10 -43.88 25.60 36.14
N ASN A 11 -43.74 26.64 35.34
CA ASN A 11 -43.88 26.67 33.89
C ASN A 11 -42.65 26.00 33.25
N SER A 12 -42.84 24.81 32.67
CA SER A 12 -41.79 23.91 32.14
C SER A 12 -41.25 24.29 30.76
N ASP A 13 -41.77 25.34 30.12
CA ASP A 13 -41.52 25.58 28.69
C ASP A 13 -40.23 26.33 28.35
N SER A 14 -39.52 26.90 29.33
CA SER A 14 -38.35 27.76 29.02
C SER A 14 -37.00 27.03 28.99
N LEU A 15 -36.90 25.84 29.59
CA LEU A 15 -35.63 25.08 29.64
C LEU A 15 -35.38 24.29 28.36
N LEU A 16 -36.42 23.80 27.68
CA LEU A 16 -36.27 23.07 26.42
C LEU A 16 -35.86 23.96 25.25
N GLN A 17 -36.30 25.23 25.21
CA GLN A 17 -35.91 26.14 24.14
C GLN A 17 -34.44 26.58 24.20
N ARG A 18 -33.79 26.55 25.38
CA ARG A 18 -32.37 26.94 25.52
C ARG A 18 -31.39 25.82 25.16
N LEU A 19 -31.84 24.55 25.13
CA LEU A 19 -31.01 23.41 24.76
C LEU A 19 -30.82 23.27 23.24
N PHE A 20 -31.78 23.72 22.43
CA PHE A 20 -31.70 23.58 20.97
C PHE A 20 -30.73 24.55 20.29
N THR A 21 -30.42 25.71 20.89
CA THR A 21 -29.57 26.72 20.25
C THR A 21 -28.07 26.42 20.34
N ILE A 22 -27.63 25.58 21.29
CA ILE A 22 -26.21 25.23 21.45
C ILE A 22 -25.77 24.14 20.45
N ILE A 23 -26.71 23.26 20.04
CA ILE A 23 -26.42 22.14 19.13
C ILE A 23 -26.21 22.62 17.67
N ALA A 24 -26.82 23.74 17.29
CA ALA A 24 -26.68 24.30 15.94
C ALA A 24 -25.30 24.95 15.69
N ALA A 25 -24.65 25.51 16.73
CA ALA A 25 -23.34 26.17 16.58
C ALA A 25 -22.17 25.17 16.49
N PHE A 26 -22.29 23.98 17.07
CA PHE A 26 -21.26 22.93 17.00
C PHE A 26 -21.26 22.16 15.68
N SER A 27 -22.37 22.20 14.93
CA SER A 27 -22.49 21.50 13.66
C SER A 27 -21.86 22.26 12.48
N LEU A 28 -21.64 23.57 12.62
CA LEU A 28 -21.06 24.40 11.54
C LEU A 28 -19.52 24.45 11.56
N ILE A 29 -18.88 24.17 12.71
CA ILE A 29 -17.41 24.16 12.84
C ILE A 29 -16.81 22.81 12.40
N PHE A 30 -17.59 21.72 12.45
CA PHE A 30 -17.12 20.39 12.03
C PHE A 30 -17.07 20.17 10.51
N PHE A 31 -17.62 21.08 9.70
CA PHE A 31 -17.63 20.95 8.24
C PHE A 31 -16.46 21.65 7.53
N LEU A 32 -15.65 22.46 8.23
CA LEU A 32 -14.51 23.17 7.63
C LEU A 32 -13.15 22.48 7.86
N SER A 33 -13.12 21.38 8.61
CA SER A 33 -11.90 20.61 8.88
C SER A 33 -12.03 19.17 8.41
N ARG A 34 -12.56 18.94 7.19
CA ARG A 34 -12.17 17.71 6.50
C ARG A 34 -10.74 17.93 6.04
N PRO A 35 -9.72 17.27 6.63
CA PRO A 35 -8.44 17.21 5.96
C PRO A 35 -8.75 16.71 4.55
N ALA A 36 -8.26 17.42 3.54
CA ALA A 36 -8.26 16.89 2.20
C ALA A 36 -7.66 15.49 2.34
N ILE A 37 -8.48 14.45 2.15
CA ILE A 37 -7.98 13.12 1.90
C ILE A 37 -7.24 13.35 0.59
N ALA A 38 -5.93 13.59 0.70
CA ALA A 38 -5.05 13.62 -0.44
C ALA A 38 -5.32 12.28 -1.10
N GLN A 39 -6.05 12.35 -2.21
CA GLN A 39 -6.26 11.24 -3.09
C GLN A 39 -4.84 10.75 -3.37
N GLU A 40 -4.46 9.60 -2.78
CA GLU A 40 -3.14 9.02 -2.97
C GLU A 40 -2.95 9.03 -4.47
N PRO A 41 -2.00 9.83 -5.01
CA PRO A 41 -1.78 9.86 -6.44
C PRO A 41 -1.51 8.41 -6.81
N ASP A 42 -2.28 7.84 -7.75
CA ASP A 42 -2.16 6.46 -8.22
C ASP A 42 -0.69 6.02 -8.16
N ALA A 43 -0.30 5.36 -7.05
CA ALA A 43 1.09 5.30 -6.57
C ALA A 43 1.83 4.15 -7.26
N HIS A 44 1.60 4.02 -8.55
CA HIS A 44 2.10 2.98 -9.43
C HIS A 44 3.03 3.61 -10.45
N VAL A 45 4.16 4.16 -9.99
CA VAL A 45 5.10 4.84 -10.88
C VAL A 45 6.52 4.31 -10.74
N PHE A 46 6.69 3.02 -10.47
CA PHE A 46 7.99 2.39 -10.67
C PHE A 46 7.83 1.11 -11.48
N THR A 47 8.85 0.83 -12.29
CA THR A 47 8.89 -0.34 -13.15
C THR A 47 9.91 -1.30 -12.58
N ALA A 48 9.48 -2.53 -12.34
CA ALA A 48 10.36 -3.66 -12.07
C ALA A 48 10.59 -4.40 -13.37
N PHE A 49 11.81 -4.40 -13.88
CA PHE A 49 12.20 -5.20 -15.04
C PHE A 49 12.71 -6.55 -14.55
N LEU A 50 11.92 -7.61 -14.74
CA LEU A 50 12.34 -8.98 -14.46
C LEU A 50 12.87 -9.61 -15.74
N ASN A 51 14.16 -9.90 -15.82
CA ASN A 51 14.80 -10.39 -17.05
C ASN A 51 14.47 -9.52 -18.28
N ASN A 52 14.49 -8.20 -18.11
CA ASN A 52 14.10 -7.18 -19.10
C ASN A 52 12.60 -7.11 -19.46
N VAL A 53 11.74 -7.91 -18.82
CA VAL A 53 10.29 -7.79 -18.96
C VAL A 53 9.76 -6.77 -17.95
N PRO A 54 9.09 -5.69 -18.39
CA PRO A 54 8.61 -4.65 -17.50
C PRO A 54 7.33 -5.05 -16.76
N HIS A 55 7.32 -4.80 -15.45
CA HIS A 55 6.17 -4.98 -14.57
C HIS A 55 5.89 -3.66 -13.83
N THR A 56 4.67 -3.16 -13.95
CA THR A 56 4.24 -1.87 -13.36
C THR A 56 3.09 -1.99 -12.38
N VAL A 57 2.56 -3.22 -12.20
CA VAL A 57 1.42 -3.51 -11.33
C VAL A 57 1.71 -4.76 -10.50
N SER A 58 0.95 -4.94 -9.42
CA SER A 58 0.99 -6.18 -8.65
C SER A 58 0.42 -7.33 -9.48
N GLU A 59 1.19 -8.39 -9.67
CA GLU A 59 0.79 -9.52 -10.52
C GLU A 59 1.52 -10.81 -10.16
N THR A 60 1.08 -11.91 -10.78
CA THR A 60 1.77 -13.19 -10.75
C THR A 60 2.69 -13.30 -11.96
N VAL A 61 3.96 -13.61 -11.71
CA VAL A 61 5.00 -13.70 -12.72
C VAL A 61 5.62 -15.09 -12.72
N ALA A 62 5.97 -15.58 -13.91
CA ALA A 62 6.76 -16.79 -14.10
C ALA A 62 8.05 -16.40 -14.84
N PRO A 63 9.03 -15.78 -14.15
CA PRO A 63 10.21 -15.26 -14.82
C PRO A 63 11.23 -16.37 -15.11
N CYS A 64 12.21 -16.04 -15.94
CA CYS A 64 13.34 -16.90 -16.23
C CYS A 64 14.27 -17.06 -15.02
N THR A 65 14.98 -18.19 -14.96
CA THR A 65 16.18 -18.29 -14.11
C THR A 65 17.43 -18.33 -14.99
N PRO A 66 18.53 -17.65 -14.60
CA PRO A 66 18.66 -16.79 -13.41
C PRO A 66 17.73 -15.56 -13.45
N LEU A 67 17.15 -15.24 -12.30
CA LEU A 67 16.19 -14.16 -12.11
C LEU A 67 16.94 -12.87 -11.80
N PHE A 68 17.00 -11.99 -12.79
CA PHE A 68 17.52 -10.65 -12.62
C PHE A 68 16.38 -9.65 -12.52
N ALA A 69 16.51 -8.69 -11.61
CA ALA A 69 15.61 -7.56 -11.49
C ALA A 69 16.37 -6.26 -11.67
N ARG A 70 15.75 -5.28 -12.34
CA ARG A 70 16.19 -3.88 -12.34
C ARG A 70 15.00 -3.00 -12.02
N PHE A 71 15.18 -2.06 -11.09
CA PHE A 71 14.11 -1.14 -10.72
C PHE A 71 14.37 0.24 -11.29
N GLU A 72 13.32 0.85 -11.84
CA GLU A 72 13.38 2.20 -12.39
C GLU A 72 12.19 3.03 -11.89
N HIS A 73 12.45 4.29 -11.58
CA HIS A 73 11.45 5.27 -11.16
C HIS A 73 11.72 6.59 -11.92
N PRO A 74 10.68 7.28 -12.43
CA PRO A 74 10.85 8.57 -13.11
C PRO A 74 11.13 9.71 -12.13
N ASP A 75 10.62 9.64 -10.90
CA ASP A 75 10.95 10.61 -9.85
C ASP A 75 12.42 10.45 -9.39
N PRO A 76 13.26 11.50 -9.50
CA PRO A 76 14.66 11.45 -9.08
C PRO A 76 14.87 11.38 -7.56
N HIS A 77 13.86 11.63 -6.73
CA HIS A 77 13.98 11.51 -5.27
C HIS A 77 13.99 10.05 -4.80
N VAL A 78 13.44 9.14 -5.61
CA VAL A 78 13.50 7.72 -5.30
C VAL A 78 14.92 7.24 -5.57
N THR A 79 15.55 6.67 -4.55
CA THR A 79 16.95 6.23 -4.64
C THR A 79 17.10 4.72 -4.52
N ARG A 80 16.09 4.03 -3.97
CA ARG A 80 16.13 2.59 -3.75
C ARG A 80 14.74 1.94 -3.77
N VAL A 81 14.74 0.62 -3.92
CA VAL A 81 13.57 -0.23 -3.70
C VAL A 81 13.81 -1.13 -2.51
N ARG A 82 12.89 -1.12 -1.56
CA ARG A 82 12.88 -2.05 -0.43
C ARG A 82 12.02 -3.26 -0.76
N MET A 83 12.63 -4.43 -0.70
CA MET A 83 11.94 -5.71 -0.82
C MET A 83 11.69 -6.28 0.58
N ARG A 84 10.44 -6.56 0.93
CA ARG A 84 10.11 -7.28 2.18
C ARG A 84 10.33 -8.77 2.02
N TYR A 85 10.85 -9.40 3.06
CA TYR A 85 11.03 -10.85 3.08
C TYR A 85 9.67 -11.56 3.10
N PRO A 86 9.45 -12.60 2.26
CA PRO A 86 8.15 -13.25 2.07
C PRO A 86 7.47 -13.73 3.37
N TYR A 87 8.25 -14.17 4.35
CA TYR A 87 7.74 -14.77 5.59
C TYR A 87 7.92 -13.90 6.83
N ASN A 88 8.62 -12.76 6.72
CA ASN A 88 8.83 -11.86 7.84
C ASN A 88 8.95 -10.42 7.33
N HIS A 89 7.88 -9.66 7.50
CA HIS A 89 7.77 -8.31 6.95
C HIS A 89 8.66 -7.28 7.68
N GLU A 90 9.18 -7.64 8.86
CA GLU A 90 10.18 -6.84 9.57
C GLU A 90 11.57 -6.97 8.94
N LEU A 91 11.82 -8.06 8.22
CA LEU A 91 13.05 -8.28 7.47
C LEU A 91 12.89 -7.74 6.05
N PHE A 92 13.89 -6.99 5.59
CA PHE A 92 13.89 -6.42 4.26
C PHE A 92 15.29 -6.34 3.66
N MET A 93 15.33 -6.27 2.33
CA MET A 93 16.52 -5.95 1.54
C MET A 93 16.31 -4.61 0.84
N LEU A 94 17.40 -3.87 0.65
CA LEU A 94 17.40 -2.62 -0.10
C LEU A 94 18.18 -2.82 -1.39
N PHE A 95 17.58 -2.39 -2.50
CA PHE A 95 18.17 -2.50 -3.82
C PHE A 95 18.32 -1.11 -4.45
N PRO A 96 19.47 -0.83 -5.07
CA PRO A 96 19.65 0.42 -5.80
C PRO A 96 18.77 0.45 -7.06
N LEU A 97 18.36 1.63 -7.48
CA LEU A 97 17.74 1.81 -8.80
C LEU A 97 18.75 1.60 -9.94
N ARG A 98 18.24 1.24 -11.13
CA ARG A 98 18.96 1.15 -12.41
C ARG A 98 20.18 0.22 -12.40
N GLN A 99 20.19 -0.76 -11.49
CA GLN A 99 21.20 -1.81 -11.45
C GLN A 99 20.51 -3.17 -11.55
N ASP A 100 21.11 -4.06 -12.32
CA ASP A 100 20.67 -5.44 -12.37
C ASP A 100 21.12 -6.15 -11.08
N ILE A 101 20.14 -6.65 -10.34
CA ILE A 101 20.35 -7.46 -9.13
C ILE A 101 19.84 -8.87 -9.37
N ARG A 102 20.45 -9.86 -8.73
CA ARG A 102 19.95 -11.23 -8.76
C ARG A 102 19.04 -11.47 -7.57
N LEU A 103 17.81 -11.92 -7.83
CA LEU A 103 16.83 -12.23 -6.78
C LEU A 103 16.94 -13.69 -6.33
N THR A 104 18.10 -14.09 -5.81
CA THR A 104 18.41 -15.48 -5.44
C THR A 104 17.36 -16.10 -4.51
N LEU A 105 16.80 -15.31 -3.59
CA LEU A 105 15.76 -15.77 -2.68
C LEU A 105 14.56 -16.37 -3.43
N HIS A 106 14.03 -15.65 -4.42
CA HIS A 106 12.88 -16.11 -5.19
C HIS A 106 13.25 -17.25 -6.13
N GLU A 107 14.48 -17.27 -6.67
CA GLU A 107 14.98 -18.43 -7.43
C GLU A 107 14.95 -19.70 -6.59
N ASP A 108 15.41 -19.64 -5.34
CA ASP A 108 15.44 -20.81 -4.45
C ASP A 108 14.03 -21.35 -4.19
N PHE A 109 13.03 -20.49 -3.96
CA PHE A 109 11.65 -20.94 -3.85
C PHE A 109 11.14 -21.60 -5.13
N MET A 110 11.32 -20.93 -6.27
CA MET A 110 10.83 -21.42 -7.55
C MET A 110 11.48 -22.75 -7.95
N ASN A 111 12.80 -22.89 -7.73
CA ASN A 111 13.55 -24.12 -8.00
C ASN A 111 13.12 -25.30 -7.12
N ASN A 112 12.58 -25.02 -5.93
CA ASN A 112 12.01 -26.03 -5.03
C ASN A 112 10.52 -26.31 -5.30
N GLY A 113 9.96 -25.78 -6.39
CA GLY A 113 8.54 -25.96 -6.71
C GLY A 113 7.61 -25.13 -5.81
N GLN A 114 8.13 -24.11 -5.15
CA GLN A 114 7.40 -23.28 -4.19
C GLN A 114 7.07 -21.91 -4.76
N TRP A 115 5.87 -21.42 -4.44
CA TRP A 115 5.48 -20.05 -4.69
C TRP A 115 6.24 -19.10 -3.77
N SER A 116 6.61 -17.94 -4.28
CA SER A 116 7.25 -16.89 -3.49
C SER A 116 6.56 -15.56 -3.73
N LEU A 117 6.49 -14.69 -2.72
CA LEU A 117 5.81 -13.40 -2.81
C LEU A 117 6.64 -12.34 -2.11
N SER A 118 6.78 -11.17 -2.73
CA SER A 118 7.41 -10.02 -2.08
C SER A 118 6.73 -8.70 -2.45
N ASP A 119 6.64 -7.84 -1.44
CA ASP A 119 6.34 -6.42 -1.63
C ASP A 119 7.63 -5.68 -1.99
N PHE A 120 7.57 -4.92 -3.08
CA PHE A 120 8.61 -4.01 -3.53
C PHE A 120 8.11 -2.58 -3.33
N ILE A 121 8.87 -1.79 -2.58
CA ILE A 121 8.47 -0.45 -2.16
C ILE A 121 9.54 0.54 -2.64
N ALA A 122 9.17 1.45 -3.53
CA ALA A 122 10.02 2.54 -3.94
C ALA A 122 10.12 3.58 -2.82
N GLU A 123 11.33 3.92 -2.40
CA GLU A 123 11.57 4.88 -1.31
C GLU A 123 12.79 5.78 -1.56
N ASP A 124 12.79 6.94 -0.90
CA ASP A 124 13.94 7.83 -0.84
C ASP A 124 14.93 7.46 0.29
N GLU A 125 15.98 8.27 0.45
CA GLU A 125 17.01 8.06 1.47
C GLU A 125 16.46 8.12 2.90
N ASN A 126 15.38 8.88 3.12
CA ASN A 126 14.71 9.05 4.41
C ASN A 126 13.65 7.99 4.69
N GLY A 127 13.38 7.10 3.73
CA GLY A 127 12.36 6.05 3.84
C GLY A 127 10.94 6.55 3.56
N LEU A 128 10.78 7.72 2.92
CA LEU A 128 9.48 8.13 2.40
C LEU A 128 9.10 7.23 1.23
N ARG A 129 7.85 6.76 1.20
CA ARG A 129 7.35 5.79 0.21
C ARG A 129 6.75 6.53 -0.99
N TYR A 130 7.14 6.14 -2.19
CA TYR A 130 6.71 6.73 -3.46
C TYR A 130 5.87 5.76 -4.31
N GLY A 131 5.94 4.46 -4.02
CA GLY A 131 5.12 3.45 -4.67
C GLY A 131 5.31 2.07 -4.05
N GLU A 132 4.36 1.18 -4.30
CA GLU A 132 4.37 -0.21 -3.82
C GLU A 132 3.78 -1.13 -4.90
N MET A 133 4.44 -2.27 -5.13
CA MET A 133 3.90 -3.37 -5.93
C MET A 133 4.20 -4.70 -5.25
N THR A 134 3.32 -5.68 -5.42
CA THR A 134 3.51 -7.03 -4.90
C THR A 134 3.64 -7.98 -6.08
N LEU A 135 4.78 -8.66 -6.18
CA LEU A 135 4.98 -9.68 -7.21
C LEU A 135 4.93 -11.07 -6.58
N THR A 136 4.18 -11.95 -7.22
CA THR A 136 4.07 -13.37 -6.84
C THR A 136 4.78 -14.21 -7.88
N PHE A 137 5.87 -14.85 -7.47
CA PHE A 137 6.72 -15.69 -8.31
C PHE A 137 6.17 -17.11 -8.33
N GLN A 138 5.76 -17.55 -9.51
CA GLN A 138 5.27 -18.89 -9.77
C GLN A 138 6.43 -19.88 -9.95
N PRO A 139 6.40 -21.06 -9.30
CA PRO A 139 7.41 -22.09 -9.52
C PRO A 139 7.40 -22.62 -10.95
N LEU A 140 8.54 -23.15 -11.39
CA LEU A 140 8.66 -23.80 -12.68
C LEU A 140 7.75 -25.04 -12.72
N ASP A 141 7.10 -25.26 -13.88
CA ASP A 141 6.36 -26.49 -14.13
C ASP A 141 7.30 -27.69 -13.90
N PRO A 142 6.91 -28.74 -13.15
CA PRO A 142 7.70 -29.96 -13.05
C PRO A 142 8.08 -30.59 -14.40
N GLU A 143 7.36 -30.29 -15.48
CA GLU A 143 7.75 -30.67 -16.85
C GLU A 143 8.92 -29.84 -17.43
N GLY A 144 9.43 -28.84 -16.72
CA GLY A 144 10.63 -28.07 -17.07
C GLY A 144 10.44 -27.08 -18.22
N LYS A 145 9.21 -26.80 -18.64
CA LYS A 145 8.94 -25.77 -19.66
C LYS A 145 9.16 -24.40 -19.04
N TRP A 146 10.26 -23.76 -19.42
CA TRP A 146 10.56 -22.39 -19.04
C TRP A 146 9.55 -21.46 -19.70
N ALA A 147 8.99 -20.51 -18.96
CA ALA A 147 8.19 -19.42 -19.54
C ALA A 147 8.96 -18.63 -20.63
N CYS A 148 10.29 -18.74 -20.61
CA CYS A 148 11.24 -18.12 -21.53
C CYS A 148 11.30 -18.77 -22.90
N GLU A 149 10.94 -20.06 -23.03
CA GLU A 149 10.92 -20.74 -24.33
C GLU A 149 9.78 -20.21 -25.23
N SER A 150 8.78 -19.54 -24.64
CA SER A 150 7.65 -18.95 -25.35
C SER A 150 7.85 -17.49 -25.80
N TYR A 151 8.95 -16.83 -25.45
CA TYR A 151 9.25 -15.51 -25.99
C TYR A 151 10.07 -15.66 -27.28
N PRO A 152 9.52 -15.36 -28.46
CA PRO A 152 10.32 -15.35 -29.68
C PRO A 152 11.42 -14.29 -29.53
N ASP A 153 12.65 -14.65 -29.90
CA ASP A 153 13.80 -13.74 -29.94
C ASP A 153 13.38 -12.41 -30.59
N SER A 154 13.22 -11.37 -29.77
CA SER A 154 12.84 -10.01 -30.19
C SER A 154 14.06 -9.16 -30.48
#